data_AF-A0A3S4J356-F1
#
_entry.id   AF-A0A3S4J356-F1
#
_cell.length_a   1.000
_cell.length_b   1.000
_cell.length_c   1.000
_cell.angle_alpha   90.00
_cell.angle_beta   90.00
_cell.angle_gamma   90.00
#
_symmetry.space_group_name_H-M   'P 1'
#
loop_
_entity.id
_entity.type
_entity.pdbx_description
1 polymer ?
#
loop_
_entity_poly.entity_id
_entity_poly.type
_entity_poly.pdbx_seq_one_letter_code
_entity_poly.pdbx_strand_id
1 'polypeptide(L)' 'MSYVAVSKWVFAVNRVYTLDELVGSQDILFSATGVTGGDLLHGVQKTENGVSTQTLLIGGIDRTCNIIDSLHCW' A
#
# COMPACT_ATOMS: atom_id res chain seq x y z
N MET A 1 21.92 9.70 -38.61
CA MET A 1 22.31 9.55 -37.20
C MET A 1 21.27 10.30 -36.38
N SER A 2 20.19 9.61 -36.04
CA SER A 2 18.96 10.23 -35.53
C SER A 2 18.98 10.19 -34.01
N TYR A 3 18.97 11.36 -33.38
CA TYR A 3 18.77 11.48 -31.93
C TYR A 3 17.31 11.15 -31.61
N VAL A 4 17.09 10.15 -30.76
CA VAL A 4 15.79 9.94 -30.11
C VAL A 4 15.73 10.87 -28.92
N ALA A 5 14.81 11.84 -28.95
CA ALA A 5 14.54 12.69 -27.80
C ALA A 5 13.84 11.84 -26.73
N VAL A 6 14.53 11.61 -25.61
CA VAL A 6 13.92 11.02 -24.42
C VAL A 6 12.95 12.06 -23.86
N SER A 7 11.65 11.76 -23.90
CA SER A 7 10.60 12.63 -23.38
C SER A 7 10.87 12.92 -21.89
N LYS A 8 11.08 14.21 -21.60
CA LYS A 8 11.22 14.70 -20.24
C LYS A 8 9.89 14.53 -19.53
N TRP A 9 9.87 13.79 -18.43
CA TRP A 9 8.69 13.62 -17.59
C TRP A 9 8.09 14.99 -17.21
N VAL A 10 6.78 15.17 -17.38
CA VAL A 10 6.06 16.44 -17.13
C VAL A 10 5.69 16.57 -15.65
N PHE A 11 6.68 16.52 -14.75
CA PHE A 11 6.48 16.86 -13.34
C PHE A 11 7.35 18.04 -12.93
N ALA A 12 6.78 18.92 -12.10
CA ALA A 12 7.45 20.09 -11.59
C ALA A 12 8.22 19.70 -10.32
N VAL A 13 9.54 19.65 -10.43
CA VAL A 13 10.43 19.52 -9.27
C VAL A 13 10.27 20.77 -8.40
N ASN A 14 10.04 20.61 -7.10
CA ASN A 14 9.69 21.67 -6.12
C ASN A 14 8.22 22.13 -6.07
N ARG A 15 7.30 21.35 -6.65
CA ARG A 15 5.85 21.56 -6.43
C ARG A 15 5.34 20.65 -5.33
N VAL A 16 4.46 21.17 -4.48
CA VAL A 16 3.66 20.36 -3.54
C VAL A 16 2.45 19.80 -4.29
N TYR A 17 2.32 18.48 -4.31
CA TYR A 17 1.18 17.78 -4.90
C TYR A 17 0.18 17.42 -3.81
N THR A 18 -1.10 17.70 -4.03
CA THR A 18 -2.16 17.27 -3.10
C THR A 18 -2.43 15.77 -3.23
N LEU A 19 -3.11 15.17 -2.26
CA LEU A 19 -3.51 13.76 -2.36
C LEU A 19 -4.38 13.49 -3.58
N ASP A 20 -5.31 14.40 -3.92
CA ASP A 20 -6.16 14.27 -5.11
C ASP A 20 -5.36 14.31 -6.42
N GLU A 21 -4.19 14.96 -6.42
CA GLU A 21 -3.29 14.97 -7.59
C GLU A 21 -2.43 13.71 -7.68
N LEU A 22 -2.12 13.09 -6.54
CA LEU A 22 -1.39 11.82 -6.48
C LEU A 22 -2.31 10.62 -6.75
N VAL A 23 -3.53 10.68 -6.23
CA VAL A 23 -4.55 9.63 -6.28
C VAL A 23 -5.92 10.30 -6.41
N GLY A 24 -6.32 10.64 -7.64
CA GLY A 24 -7.58 11.36 -7.90
C GLY A 24 -8.83 10.47 -8.04
N SER A 25 -8.68 9.16 -7.97
CA SER A 25 -9.79 8.20 -8.08
C SER A 25 -10.34 7.82 -6.71
N GLN A 26 -11.64 7.56 -6.62
CA GLN A 26 -12.24 6.86 -5.46
C GLN A 26 -12.25 5.33 -5.65
N ASP A 27 -12.01 4.84 -6.86
CA ASP A 27 -11.73 3.44 -7.12
C ASP A 27 -10.27 3.13 -6.78
N ILE A 28 -10.03 2.92 -5.48
CA ILE A 28 -8.72 2.66 -4.92
C ILE A 28 -8.78 1.48 -3.95
N LEU A 29 -7.67 0.75 -3.87
CA LEU A 29 -7.41 -0.25 -2.86
C LEU A 29 -6.03 0.01 -2.27
N PHE A 30 -5.95 0.12 -0.95
CA PHE A 30 -4.69 0.20 -0.22
C PHE A 30 -4.57 -1.00 0.71
N SER A 31 -3.39 -1.63 0.73
CA SER A 31 -3.09 -2.75 1.61
C SER A 31 -1.70 -2.60 2.22
N ALA A 32 -1.59 -2.85 3.52
CA ALA A 32 -0.33 -2.86 4.24
C ALA A 32 -0.31 -4.03 5.22
N THR A 33 0.76 -4.83 5.21
CA THR A 33 0.94 -5.97 6.12
C THR A 33 2.12 -5.71 7.05
N GLY A 34 1.94 -5.96 8.34
CA GLY A 34 3.01 -5.80 9.33
C GLY A 34 4.11 -6.84 9.15
N VAL A 35 5.33 -6.41 8.89
CA VAL A 35 6.52 -7.29 8.84
C VAL A 35 7.12 -7.43 10.24
N THR A 36 7.40 -6.31 10.89
CA THR A 36 7.83 -6.21 12.29
C THR A 36 6.74 -5.56 13.12
N GLY A 37 6.80 -5.69 14.46
CA GLY A 37 5.84 -5.01 15.34
C GLY A 37 5.89 -3.49 15.16
N GLY A 38 4.72 -2.88 14.95
CA GLY A 38 4.54 -1.44 14.92
C GLY A 38 3.19 -1.03 15.48
N ASP A 39 2.95 0.27 15.57
CA ASP A 39 1.76 0.83 16.24
C ASP A 39 0.45 0.54 15.50
N LEU A 40 0.52 0.38 14.17
CA LEU A 40 -0.65 0.15 13.33
C LEU A 40 -0.94 -1.33 13.08
N LEU A 41 0.10 -2.15 12.98
CA LEU A 41 -0.01 -3.54 12.59
C LEU A 41 0.98 -4.39 13.36
N HIS A 42 0.51 -5.53 13.84
CA HIS A 42 1.39 -6.56 14.36
C HIS A 42 2.30 -7.11 13.26
N GLY A 43 3.57 -7.31 13.61
CA GLY A 43 4.52 -7.99 12.72
C GLY A 43 4.14 -9.46 12.51
N VAL A 44 4.88 -10.11 11.62
CA VAL A 44 4.74 -11.54 11.38
C VAL A 44 5.09 -12.32 12.65
N GLN A 45 4.20 -13.21 13.10
CA GLN A 45 4.42 -14.04 14.28
C GLN A 45 4.41 -15.51 13.89
N LYS A 46 5.38 -16.29 14.39
CA LYS A 46 5.33 -17.75 14.27
C LYS A 46 4.35 -18.31 15.30
N THR A 47 3.54 -19.26 14.88
CA THR A 47 2.68 -20.07 15.75
C THR A 47 3.20 -21.51 15.78
N GLU A 48 2.61 -22.38 16.60
CA GLU A 48 3.04 -23.78 16.69
C GLU A 48 2.97 -24.51 15.33
N ASN A 49 1.96 -24.19 14.51
CA ASN A 49 1.67 -24.89 13.25
C ASN A 49 1.69 -23.96 12.03
N GLY A 50 2.37 -22.82 12.10
CA GLY A 50 2.42 -21.89 10.98
C GLY A 50 2.83 -20.47 11.33
N VAL A 51 2.19 -19.52 10.65
CA VAL A 51 2.50 -18.09 10.75
C VAL A 51 1.23 -17.26 10.80
N SER A 52 1.15 -16.27 11.68
CA SER A 52 0.11 -15.26 11.64
C SER A 52 0.63 -13.92 11.11
N THR A 53 -0.24 -13.21 10.40
CA THR A 53 0.03 -11.88 9.84
C THR A 53 -1.18 -10.98 10.06
N GLN A 54 -0.94 -9.68 10.23
CA GLN A 54 -1.98 -8.67 10.28
C GLN A 54 -1.85 -7.69 9.11
N THR A 55 -2.96 -7.42 8.44
CA THR A 55 -3.02 -6.54 7.26
C THR A 55 -4.12 -5.50 7.41
N LEU A 56 -3.79 -4.23 7.16
CA LEU A 56 -4.76 -3.15 6.97
C LEU A 56 -5.19 -3.12 5.50
N LEU A 57 -6.49 -3.27 5.25
CA LEU A 57 -7.09 -3.15 3.92
C LEU A 57 -8.07 -1.96 3.91
N ILE A 58 -7.85 -1.02 3.01
CA ILE A 58 -8.73 0.13 2.80
C ILE A 58 -9.29 0.07 1.38
N GLY A 59 -10.61 0.07 1.26
CA GLY A 59 -11.32 0.15 -0.01
C GLY A 59 -11.96 1.53 -0.19
N GLY A 60 -11.70 2.17 -1.33
CA GLY A 60 -12.21 3.50 -1.65
C GLY A 60 -13.67 3.51 -2.09
N ILE A 61 -14.08 2.50 -2.87
CA ILE A 61 -15.45 2.37 -3.39
C ILE A 61 -16.45 2.11 -2.26
N ASP A 62 -16.14 1.11 -1.44
CA ASP A 62 -16.96 0.65 -0.33
C ASP A 62 -16.75 1.47 0.94
N ARG A 63 -15.73 2.35 0.94
CA ARG A 63 -15.31 3.19 2.08
C ARG A 63 -15.06 2.36 3.34
N THR A 64 -14.42 1.21 3.18
CA THR A 64 -14.10 0.33 4.29
C THR A 64 -12.66 0.47 4.74
N CYS A 65 -12.45 0.17 6.02
CA CYS A 65 -11.13 0.07 6.65
C CYS A 65 -11.17 -1.17 7.52
N ASN A 66 -10.44 -2.21 7.11
CA ASN A 66 -10.49 -3.52 7.73
C ASN A 66 -9.10 -3.91 8.22
N ILE A 67 -9.04 -4.47 9.42
CA ILE A 67 -7.88 -5.24 9.87
C ILE A 67 -8.18 -6.71 9.57
N ILE A 68 -7.28 -7.35 8.85
CA ILE A 68 -7.36 -8.76 8.47
C ILE A 68 -6.26 -9.50 9.21
N ASP A 69 -6.67 -10.35 10.15
CA ASP A 69 -5.80 -11.33 10.79
C ASP A 69 -5.86 -12.63 9.98
N SER A 70 -4.69 -13.13 9.57
CA SER A 70 -4.59 -14.37 8.79
C SER A 70 -3.70 -15.37 9.51
N LEU A 71 -4.09 -16.65 9.48
CA LEU A 71 -3.30 -17.79 9.91
C LEU A 71 -2.93 -18.62 8.69
N HIS A 72 -1.63 -18.77 8.45
CA HIS A 72 -1.04 -19.56 7.38
C HIS A 72 -0.51 -20.86 7.98
N CYS A 73 -1.28 -21.95 7.86
CA CYS A 73 -0.88 -23.27 8.36
C CYS A 73 0.07 -23.97 7.37
N TRP A 74 0.96 -24.83 7.89
CA TRP A 74 1.81 -25.72 7.09
C TRP A 74 1.29 -27.15 7.03
#